data_AF-A0A6I1VZM5-F1
#
_entry.id   AF-A0A6I1VZM5-F1
#
_cell.length_a   1.000
_cell.length_b   1.000
_cell.length_c   1.000
_cell.angle_alpha   90.00
_cell.angle_beta   90.00
_cell.angle_gamma   90.00
#
_symmetry.space_group_name_H-M   'P 1'
#
loop_
_entity.id
_entity.type
_entity.pdbx_description
1 polymer ?
#
loop_
_entity_poly.entity_id
_entity_poly.type
_entity_poly.pdbx_seq_one_letter_code
_entity_poly.pdbx_strand_id
1 'polypeptide(L)' 'AYGSHIMGAKLYPGSAITWGIPIGIGLIISAFVLTAIYIHRANGEFDDLNNAILKEAEQ' A
#
# COMPACT_ATOMS: atom_id res chain seq x y z
N ALA A 1 9.82 -14.17 23.26
CA ALA A 1 8.76 -13.90 22.26
C ALA A 1 8.65 -12.38 22.11
N TYR A 2 9.16 -11.82 21.01
CA TYR A 2 9.18 -10.38 20.78
C TYR A 2 7.78 -9.91 20.34
N GLY A 3 7.16 -9.00 21.11
CA GLY A 3 5.98 -8.22 20.67
C GLY A 3 4.58 -8.65 21.13
N SER A 4 4.41 -9.78 21.85
CA SER A 4 3.07 -10.28 22.20
C SER A 4 2.27 -9.36 23.13
N HIS A 5 2.96 -8.71 24.08
CA HIS A 5 2.33 -7.78 25.04
C HIS A 5 1.72 -6.55 24.37
N ILE A 6 2.43 -5.94 23.41
CA ILE A 6 2.02 -4.68 22.79
C ILE A 6 0.97 -4.89 21.70
N MET A 7 1.10 -5.93 20.88
CA MET A 7 0.12 -6.20 19.82
C MET A 7 -1.24 -6.68 20.36
N GLY A 8 -1.23 -7.39 21.49
CA GLY A 8 -2.44 -7.84 22.20
C GLY A 8 -3.03 -6.81 23.17
N ALA A 9 -2.34 -5.69 23.43
CA ALA A 9 -2.83 -4.67 24.35
C ALA A 9 -4.09 -4.00 23.78
N LYS A 10 -5.13 -3.89 24.61
CA LYS A 10 -6.35 -3.15 24.28
C LYS A 10 -6.03 -1.67 24.08
N LEU A 11 -6.72 -1.01 23.14
CA LEU A 11 -6.54 0.43 22.90
C LEU A 11 -6.92 1.28 24.12
N TYR A 12 -7.99 0.91 24.80
CA TYR A 12 -8.48 1.56 26.02
C TYR A 12 -9.31 0.56 26.86
N PRO A 13 -9.52 0.81 28.16
CA PRO A 13 -10.31 -0.07 29.02
C PRO A 13 -11.73 -0.29 28.47
N GLY A 14 -12.15 -1.56 28.38
CA GLY A 14 -13.45 -1.93 27.81
C GLY A 14 -13.46 -2.13 26.28
N SER A 15 -12.40 -1.76 25.57
CA SER A 15 -12.30 -2.01 24.13
C SER A 15 -12.11 -3.49 23.81
N ALA A 16 -12.77 -3.97 22.75
CA ALA A 16 -12.50 -5.25 22.12
C ALA A 16 -11.34 -5.18 21.10
N ILE A 17 -10.90 -3.97 20.72
CA ILE A 17 -9.86 -3.74 19.71
C ILE A 17 -8.49 -3.66 20.40
N THR A 18 -7.51 -4.37 19.83
CA THR A 18 -6.11 -4.32 20.25
C THR A 18 -5.26 -3.43 19.34
N TRP A 19 -4.12 -2.97 19.84
CA TRP A 19 -3.15 -2.17 19.07
C TRP A 19 -2.64 -2.85 17.81
N GLY A 20 -2.65 -4.20 17.76
CA GLY A 20 -2.32 -4.95 16.56
C GLY A 20 -3.26 -4.66 15.38
N ILE A 21 -4.53 -4.31 15.63
CA ILE A 21 -5.51 -4.06 14.56
C ILE A 21 -5.19 -2.76 13.80
N PRO A 22 -5.04 -1.58 14.45
CA PRO A 22 -4.60 -0.37 13.76
C PRO A 22 -3.25 -0.53 13.05
N ILE A 23 -2.28 -1.18 13.69
CA ILE A 23 -0.95 -1.40 13.11
C ILE A 23 -1.05 -2.27 11.86
N GLY A 24 -1.83 -3.35 11.91
CA GLY A 24 -2.06 -4.23 10.76
C GLY A 24 -2.73 -3.50 9.60
N ILE A 25 -3.75 -2.67 9.89
CA ILE A 25 -4.41 -1.83 8.87
C ILE A 25 -3.41 -0.85 8.24
N GLY A 26 -2.61 -0.17 9.07
CA GLY A 26 -1.57 0.73 8.58
C GLY A 26 -0.57 0.04 7.65
N LEU A 27 -0.19 -1.20 8.00
CA LEU A 27 0.71 -2.01 7.18
C LEU A 27 0.07 -2.40 5.84
N ILE A 28 -1.20 -2.81 5.83
CA ILE A 28 -1.95 -3.11 4.59
C ILE A 28 -2.01 -1.88 3.68
N ILE A 29 -2.39 -0.72 4.23
CA ILE A 29 -2.45 0.54 3.47
C ILE A 29 -1.07 0.88 2.90
N SER A 30 -0.01 0.76 3.71
CA SER A 30 1.35 1.03 3.25
C SER A 30 1.77 0.12 2.10
N ALA A 31 1.39 -1.16 2.14
CA ALA A 31 1.69 -2.11 1.07
C ALA A 31 1.01 -1.72 -0.24
N PHE A 32 -0.27 -1.32 -0.21
CA PHE A 32 -0.97 -0.82 -1.40
C PHE A 32 -0.33 0.45 -1.94
N VAL A 33 -0.02 1.42 -1.08
CA VAL A 33 0.61 2.69 -1.48
C VAL A 33 1.96 2.44 -2.13
N LEU A 34 2.81 1.63 -1.50
CA LEU A 34 4.12 1.29 -2.05
C LEU A 34 4.00 0.53 -3.37
N THR A 35 3.04 -0.39 -3.48
CA THR A 35 2.75 -1.10 -4.73
C THR A 35 2.32 -0.15 -5.83
N ALA A 36 1.40 0.79 -5.54
CA ALA A 36 0.94 1.77 -6.51
C ALA A 36 2.08 2.70 -6.97
N ILE A 37 2.88 3.22 -6.04
CA ILE A 37 4.07 4.03 -6.35
C ILE A 37 5.06 3.24 -7.19
N TYR A 38 5.33 1.98 -6.82
CA TYR A 38 6.24 1.10 -7.53
C TYR A 38 5.77 0.87 -8.97
N ILE A 39 4.51 0.50 -9.16
CA ILE A 39 3.92 0.28 -10.50
C ILE A 39 4.03 1.55 -11.35
N HIS A 40 3.62 2.69 -10.80
CA HIS A 40 3.69 3.98 -11.50
C HIS A 40 5.13 4.32 -11.91
N ARG A 41 6.11 4.05 -11.03
CA ARG A 41 7.52 4.33 -11.32
C ARG A 41 8.15 3.32 -12.28
N ALA A 42 7.78 2.05 -12.20
CA ALA A 42 8.40 0.98 -12.98
C ALA A 42 7.89 0.93 -14.43
N ASN A 43 6.65 1.31 -14.68
CA ASN A 43 6.02 1.16 -15.99
C ASN A 43 6.12 2.39 -16.91
N GLY A 44 6.77 3.48 -16.46
CA GLY A 44 6.79 4.76 -17.21
C GLY A 44 7.37 4.68 -18.63
N GLU A 45 8.34 3.79 -18.89
CA GLU A 45 8.93 3.63 -20.24
C GLU A 45 7.95 3.04 -21.26
N PHE A 46 7.01 2.19 -20.80
CA PHE A 46 5.96 1.65 -21.65
C PHE A 46 4.86 2.67 -21.94
N ASP A 47 4.54 3.54 -20.99
CA ASP A 47 3.52 4.58 -21.17
C ASP A 47 3.94 5.58 -22.26
N ASP A 48 5.21 5.99 -22.29
CA ASP A 48 5.74 6.92 -23.30
C ASP A 48 5.75 6.30 -24.71
N LEU A 49 6.18 5.04 -24.84
CA LEU A 49 6.15 4.32 -26.12
C LEU A 49 4.71 4.08 -26.60
N ASN A 50 3.79 3.72 -25.69
CA ASN A 50 2.38 3.53 -26.01
C ASN A 50 1.72 4.84 -26.51
N ASN A 51 2.05 5.97 -25.87
CA ASN A 51 1.57 7.28 -26.30
C ASN A 51 2.10 7.67 -27.69
N ALA A 52 3.34 7.30 -28.03
CA ALA A 52 3.89 7.55 -29.36
C ALA A 52 3.16 6.74 -30.45
N ILE A 53 2.90 5.44 -30.21
CA ILE A 53 2.18 4.58 -31.15
C ILE A 53 0.74 5.06 -31.37
N LEU A 54 0.03 5.43 -30.30
CA LEU A 54 -1.33 6.00 -30.41
C LEU A 54 -1.35 7.26 -31.28
N LYS A 55 -0.34 8.11 -31.14
CA LYS A 55 -0.22 9.35 -31.90
C LYS A 55 0.08 9.12 -33.38
N GLU A 56 0.85 8.08 -33.72
CA GLU A 56 1.07 7.67 -35.11
C GLU A 56 -0.19 7.04 -35.72
N ALA A 57 -0.99 6.30 -34.95
CA ALA A 57 -2.21 5.65 -35.44
C ALA A 57 -3.40 6.62 -35.67
N GLU A 58 -3.38 7.80 -35.02
CA GLU A 58 -4.36 8.87 -35.23
C GLU A 58 -4.03 9.80 -36.42
N GLN A 59 -2.85 9.64 -37.05
CA GLN A 59 -2.43 10.36 -38.26
C GLN A 59 -2.80 9.62 -39.54
#